data_AF-A0A354EZG9-F1
#
_entry.id   AF-A0A354EZG9-F1
#
_cell.length_a   1.000
_cell.length_b   1.000
_cell.length_c   1.000
_cell.angle_alpha   90.00
_cell.angle_beta   90.00
_cell.angle_gamma   90.00
#
_symmetry.space_group_name_H-M   'P 1'
#
loop_
_entity.id
_entity.type
_entity.pdbx_description
1 polymer ?
#
loop_
_entity_poly.entity_id
_entity_poly.type
_entity_poly.pdbx_seq_one_letter_code
_entity_poly.pdbx_strand_id
1 'polypeptide(L)'
;MAEKQKIVPLEKSDLHPRNPHRFRYDFEQLTLCCPELSELTSINKHNIISIDFSNPMAVKTLNKALLKQFYGISNWDIPANYLCPPIPGRADYIHYMADLLISSNNGVLPPGKLIKALDIGIGANCVYPM
;
A
#
# COMPACT_ATOMS: atom_id res chain seq x y z
N MET A 1 -38.13 -2.01 4.04
CA MET A 1 -36.95 -1.16 4.33
C MET A 1 -35.81 -2.11 4.62
N ALA A 2 -34.90 -2.34 3.67
CA ALA A 2 -33.80 -3.27 3.86
C ALA A 2 -32.71 -2.61 4.70
N GLU A 3 -32.36 -3.23 5.83
CA GLU A 3 -31.24 -2.81 6.66
C GLU A 3 -29.95 -2.81 5.83
N LYS A 4 -29.33 -1.63 5.69
CA LYS A 4 -27.96 -1.52 5.21
C LYS A 4 -27.07 -2.19 6.25
N GLN A 5 -26.67 -3.44 6.00
CA GLN A 5 -25.59 -4.08 6.74
C GLN A 5 -24.37 -3.16 6.66
N LYS A 6 -24.02 -2.52 7.79
CA LYS A 6 -22.74 -1.83 7.96
C LYS A 6 -21.66 -2.89 7.78
N ILE A 7 -21.00 -2.87 6.63
CA ILE A 7 -19.83 -3.70 6.37
C ILE A 7 -18.77 -3.22 7.36
N VAL A 8 -18.59 -3.95 8.46
CA VAL A 8 -17.48 -3.70 9.38
C VAL A 8 -16.20 -3.84 8.57
N PRO A 9 -15.32 -2.83 8.54
CA PRO A 9 -14.04 -2.95 7.86
C PRO A 9 -13.30 -4.15 8.44
N LEU A 10 -13.09 -5.18 7.63
CA LEU A 10 -12.27 -6.31 8.04
C LEU A 10 -10.84 -5.79 8.19
N GLU A 11 -10.42 -5.59 9.44
CA GLU A 11 -9.06 -5.19 9.78
C GLU A 11 -8.13 -6.38 9.61
N LYS A 12 -7.05 -6.18 8.86
CA LYS A 12 -5.95 -7.12 8.71
C LYS A 12 -5.10 -7.07 9.98
N SER A 13 -5.17 -8.14 10.77
CA SER A 13 -4.36 -8.29 12.00
C SER A 13 -2.94 -8.78 11.72
N ASP A 14 -2.66 -9.24 10.50
CA ASP A 14 -1.35 -9.72 10.04
C ASP A 14 -0.38 -8.58 9.66
N LEU A 15 -0.90 -7.36 9.45
CA LEU A 15 -0.08 -6.17 9.20
C LEU A 15 0.23 -5.42 10.50
N HIS A 16 1.42 -4.83 10.55
CA HIS A 16 1.94 -4.00 11.63
C HIS A 16 0.93 -2.90 12.03
N PRO A 17 0.70 -2.62 13.33
CA PRO A 17 -0.31 -1.66 13.81
C PRO A 17 -0.26 -0.25 13.19
N ARG A 18 0.94 0.27 12.93
CA ARG A 18 1.19 1.57 12.25
C ARG A 18 0.91 1.58 10.74
N ASN A 19 0.64 0.44 10.12
CA ASN A 19 0.42 0.33 8.68
C ASN A 19 -0.94 0.96 8.28
N PRO A 20 -0.98 1.92 7.35
CA PRO A 20 -2.25 2.56 6.94
C PRO A 20 -3.17 1.63 6.14
N HIS A 21 -2.66 0.52 5.60
CA HIS A 21 -3.38 -0.39 4.70
C HIS A 21 -4.04 -1.58 5.41
N ARG A 22 -4.26 -1.46 6.72
CA ARG A 22 -4.90 -2.49 7.57
C ARG A 22 -6.38 -2.65 7.28
N PHE A 23 -7.01 -1.67 6.66
CA PHE A 23 -8.42 -1.70 6.29
C PHE A 23 -8.61 -1.91 4.79
N ARG A 24 -9.87 -2.07 4.38
CA ARG A 24 -10.23 -2.12 2.96
C ARG A 24 -9.99 -0.76 2.31
N TYR A 25 -9.60 -0.80 1.03
CA TYR A 25 -9.39 0.42 0.26
C TYR A 25 -10.71 1.13 -0.05
N ASP A 26 -10.67 2.44 0.10
CA ASP A 26 -11.69 3.33 -0.42
C ASP A 26 -11.42 3.57 -1.91
N PHE A 27 -12.04 2.74 -2.77
CA PHE A 27 -11.89 2.87 -4.22
C PHE A 27 -12.50 4.16 -4.78
N GLU A 28 -13.44 4.79 -4.09
CA GLU A 28 -13.96 6.10 -4.49
C GLU A 28 -12.84 7.15 -4.31
N GLN A 29 -12.17 7.16 -3.16
CA GLN A 29 -11.02 8.04 -2.92
C GLN A 29 -9.85 7.77 -3.89
N LEU A 30 -9.53 6.50 -4.13
CA LEU A 30 -8.42 6.13 -5.00
C LEU A 30 -8.68 6.46 -6.48
N THR A 31 -9.92 6.32 -6.95
CA THR A 31 -10.28 6.70 -8.33
C THR A 31 -10.30 8.21 -8.52
N LEU A 32 -10.61 9.00 -7.49
CA LEU A 32 -10.46 10.46 -7.53
C LEU A 32 -9.00 10.90 -7.72
N CYS A 33 -8.05 10.25 -7.03
CA CYS A 33 -6.63 10.60 -7.17
C CYS A 33 -5.97 9.96 -8.42
N CYS A 34 -6.53 8.85 -8.90
CA CYS A 34 -6.03 8.07 -10.03
C CYS A 34 -7.21 7.59 -10.91
N PRO A 35 -7.71 8.44 -11.83
CA PRO A 35 -8.91 8.13 -12.62
C PRO A 35 -8.83 6.86 -13.48
N GLU A 36 -7.63 6.55 -13.99
CA GLU A 36 -7.29 5.31 -14.71
C GLU A 36 -7.59 4.03 -13.91
N LEU A 37 -7.68 4.11 -12.58
CA LEU A 37 -8.06 2.96 -11.75
C LEU A 37 -9.54 2.57 -11.97
N SER A 38 -10.42 3.53 -12.29
CA SER A 38 -11.86 3.29 -12.38
C SER A 38 -12.22 2.24 -13.43
N GLU A 39 -11.54 2.26 -14.58
CA GLU A 39 -11.70 1.29 -15.67
C GLU A 39 -11.24 -0.14 -15.30
N LEU A 40 -10.43 -0.26 -14.25
CA LEU A 40 -9.85 -1.51 -13.77
C LEU A 40 -10.56 -2.04 -12.52
N THR A 41 -11.55 -1.31 -12.00
CA THR A 41 -12.38 -1.75 -10.87
C THR A 41 -13.61 -2.54 -11.31
N SER A 42 -14.00 -3.51 -10.50
CA SER A 42 -15.22 -4.29 -10.69
C SER A 42 -15.83 -4.69 -9.35
N ILE A 43 -17.12 -5.02 -9.35
CA ILE A 43 -17.82 -5.54 -8.18
C ILE A 43 -17.52 -7.04 -8.08
N ASN A 44 -16.94 -7.47 -6.95
CA ASN A 44 -16.66 -8.87 -6.71
C ASN A 44 -17.92 -9.66 -6.27
N LYS A 45 -17.77 -10.99 -6.11
CA LYS A 45 -18.84 -11.91 -5.65
C LYS A 45 -19.48 -11.57 -4.30
N HIS A 46 -18.89 -10.65 -3.55
CA HIS A 46 -19.36 -10.18 -2.25
C HIS A 46 -19.96 -8.76 -2.31
N ASN A 47 -20.28 -8.26 -3.51
CA ASN A 47 -20.82 -6.92 -3.76
C ASN A 47 -19.91 -5.79 -3.27
N ILE A 48 -18.59 -5.97 -3.37
CA ILE A 48 -17.59 -4.97 -2.98
C ILE A 48 -16.75 -4.58 -4.20
N ILE A 49 -16.47 -3.29 -4.34
CA ILE A 49 -15.57 -2.77 -5.37
C ILE A 49 -14.15 -3.30 -5.11
N SER A 50 -13.55 -3.88 -6.14
CA SER A 50 -12.22 -4.47 -6.09
C SER A 50 -11.56 -4.41 -7.46
N ILE A 51 -10.35 -4.96 -7.56
CA ILE A 51 -9.63 -5.15 -8.82
C ILE A 51 -9.35 -6.64 -9.04
N ASP A 52 -9.01 -7.00 -10.27
CA ASP A 52 -8.40 -8.29 -10.54
C ASP A 52 -6.92 -8.28 -10.15
N PHE A 53 -6.57 -8.93 -9.03
CA PHE A 53 -5.20 -9.03 -8.55
C PHE A 53 -4.30 -9.92 -9.41
N SER A 54 -4.86 -10.67 -10.36
CA SER A 54 -4.08 -11.42 -11.37
C SER A 54 -3.71 -10.57 -12.58
N ASN A 55 -4.36 -9.41 -12.77
CA ASN A 55 -4.06 -8.48 -13.86
C ASN A 55 -2.91 -7.54 -13.43
N PRO A 56 -1.72 -7.62 -14.06
CA PRO A 56 -0.58 -6.79 -13.68
C PRO A 56 -0.83 -5.29 -13.84
N MET A 57 -1.65 -4.89 -14.82
CA MET A 57 -2.00 -3.49 -15.02
C MET A 57 -2.87 -2.97 -13.87
N ALA A 58 -3.88 -3.75 -13.45
CA ALA A 58 -4.74 -3.37 -12.33
C ALA A 58 -3.96 -3.24 -11.02
N VAL A 59 -3.05 -4.18 -10.74
CA VAL A 59 -2.17 -4.12 -9.56
C VAL A 59 -1.25 -2.91 -9.60
N LYS A 60 -0.63 -2.63 -10.75
CA LYS A 60 0.25 -1.47 -10.94
C LYS A 60 -0.50 -0.15 -10.74
N THR A 61 -1.68 -0.01 -11.33
CA THR A 61 -2.50 1.20 -11.18
C THR A 61 -3.00 1.38 -9.75
N LEU A 62 -3.41 0.30 -9.08
CA LEU A 62 -3.75 0.36 -7.66
C LEU A 62 -2.56 0.83 -6.82
N ASN A 63 -1.38 0.26 -7.04
CA ASN A 63 -0.17 0.67 -6.32
C ASN A 63 0.13 2.15 -6.54
N LYS A 64 0.07 2.65 -7.78
CA LYS A 64 0.23 4.07 -8.09
C LYS A 64 -0.79 4.94 -7.34
N ALA A 65 -2.06 4.53 -7.27
CA ALA A 65 -3.09 5.24 -6.51
C ALA A 65 -2.78 5.26 -5.01
N LEU A 66 -2.36 4.14 -4.42
CA LEU A 66 -1.97 4.05 -3.01
C LEU A 66 -0.78 4.96 -2.68
N LEU A 67 0.24 4.95 -3.54
CA LEU A 67 1.42 5.79 -3.40
C LEU A 67 1.10 7.28 -3.43
N LYS A 68 0.25 7.68 -4.36
CA LYS A 68 -0.21 9.06 -4.46
C LYS A 68 -1.05 9.48 -3.25
N GLN A 69 -2.00 8.63 -2.86
CA GLN A 69 -2.97 8.96 -1.81
C GLN A 69 -2.38 8.97 -0.41
N PHE A 70 -1.57 7.97 -0.06
CA PHE A 70 -1.10 7.78 1.32
C PHE A 70 0.32 8.28 1.57
N TYR A 71 1.13 8.44 0.51
CA TYR A 71 2.55 8.77 0.63
C TYR A 71 2.95 10.02 -0.17
N GLY A 72 2.04 10.62 -0.94
CA GLY A 72 2.32 11.82 -1.73
C GLY A 72 3.24 11.59 -2.95
N ILE A 73 3.44 10.34 -3.35
CA ILE A 73 4.30 9.98 -4.49
C ILE A 73 3.44 9.93 -5.76
N SER A 74 3.55 10.95 -6.61
CA SER A 74 2.71 11.11 -7.80
C SER A 74 3.30 10.50 -9.08
N ASN A 75 4.63 10.48 -9.22
CA ASN A 75 5.34 10.11 -10.44
C ASN A 75 6.03 8.75 -10.31
N TRP A 76 5.28 7.75 -9.83
CA TRP A 76 5.77 6.39 -9.74
C TRP A 76 5.35 5.58 -10.96
N ASP A 77 6.33 4.90 -11.57
CA ASP A 77 6.10 3.98 -12.68
C ASP A 77 7.15 2.87 -12.65
N ILE A 78 6.81 1.73 -13.27
CA ILE A 78 7.68 0.56 -13.36
C ILE A 78 7.69 0.01 -14.78
N PRO A 79 8.86 -0.40 -15.31
CA PRO A 79 8.91 -0.96 -16.65
C PRO A 79 8.12 -2.27 -16.74
N ALA A 80 7.67 -2.58 -17.95
CA ALA A 80 7.01 -3.85 -18.22
C ALA A 80 7.90 -5.03 -17.83
N ASN A 81 7.28 -6.15 -17.43
CA ASN A 81 7.94 -7.39 -17.01
C ASN A 81 8.77 -7.32 -15.72
N TYR A 82 8.76 -6.20 -15.00
CA TYR A 82 9.31 -6.13 -13.65
C TYR A 82 8.26 -6.46 -12.59
N LEU A 83 8.74 -6.91 -11.43
CA LEU A 83 7.88 -7.21 -10.30
C LEU A 83 7.20 -5.94 -9.78
N CYS A 84 5.89 -6.01 -9.59
CA CYS A 84 5.06 -4.97 -8.98
C CYS A 84 4.69 -5.43 -7.55
N PRO A 85 5.52 -5.13 -6.52
CA PRO A 85 5.24 -5.60 -5.18
C PRO A 85 4.06 -4.83 -4.57
N PRO A 86 3.23 -5.46 -3.74
CA PRO A 86 2.10 -4.79 -3.09
C PRO A 86 2.59 -3.77 -2.07
N ILE A 87 2.11 -2.52 -2.17
CA ILE A 87 2.48 -1.42 -1.26
C ILE A 87 2.24 -1.76 0.23
N PRO A 88 1.13 -2.40 0.64
CA PRO A 88 0.90 -2.73 2.05
C PRO A 88 2.02 -3.52 2.70
N GLY A 89 2.52 -4.56 2.02
CA GLY A 89 3.60 -5.40 2.55
C GLY A 89 4.94 -4.67 2.64
N ARG A 90 5.18 -3.69 1.76
CA ARG A 90 6.38 -2.86 1.79
C ARG A 90 6.33 -1.84 2.91
N ALA A 91 5.19 -1.19 3.13
CA ALA A 91 4.97 -0.34 4.29
C ALA A 91 5.12 -1.10 5.61
N ASP A 92 4.64 -2.35 5.64
CA ASP A 92 4.77 -3.23 6.80
C ASP A 92 6.22 -3.45 7.21
N TYR A 93 7.05 -3.77 6.21
CA TYR A 93 8.48 -3.98 6.40
C TYR A 93 9.18 -2.74 6.99
N ILE A 94 8.83 -1.54 6.52
CA ILE A 94 9.37 -0.28 7.04
C ILE A 94 9.02 -0.10 8.51
N HIS A 95 7.79 -0.41 8.92
CA HIS A 95 7.40 -0.32 10.33
C HIS A 95 8.12 -1.34 11.21
N TYR A 96 8.31 -2.58 10.75
CA TYR A 96 9.12 -3.54 11.51
C TYR A 96 10.59 -3.11 11.63
N MET A 97 11.17 -2.54 10.57
CA MET A 97 12.52 -1.97 10.65
C MET A 97 12.61 -0.83 11.67
N ALA A 98 11.58 0.02 11.76
CA ALA A 98 11.53 1.08 12.77
C ALA A 98 11.49 0.52 14.19
N ASP A 99 10.74 -0.57 14.45
CA ASP A 99 10.72 -1.23 15.76
C ASP A 99 12.05 -1.87 16.12
N LEU A 100 12.70 -2.53 15.15
CA LEU A 100 14.05 -3.06 15.35
C LEU A 100 15.03 -1.95 15.72
N LEU A 101 14.98 -0.83 15.00
CA LEU A 101 15.85 0.32 15.27
C LEU A 101 15.61 0.88 16.68
N ILE A 102 14.35 1.07 17.08
CA ILE A 102 13.94 1.49 18.43
C ILE A 102 14.53 0.54 19.48
N SER A 103 14.37 -0.78 19.29
CA SER A 103 14.85 -1.79 20.24
C SER A 103 16.37 -1.77 20.41
N SER A 104 17.10 -1.44 19.34
CA SER A 104 18.55 -1.31 19.33
C SER A 104 19.07 0.08 19.76
N ASN A 105 18.18 1.05 19.99
CA ASN A 105 18.52 2.45 20.26
C ASN A 105 17.78 2.98 21.50
N ASN A 106 17.90 2.26 22.62
CA ASN A 106 17.36 2.64 23.94
C ASN A 106 15.86 2.99 23.94
N GLY A 107 15.07 2.35 23.06
CA GLY A 107 13.63 2.62 22.96
C GLY A 107 13.28 3.93 22.24
N VAL A 108 14.24 4.57 21.57
CA VAL A 108 14.02 5.84 20.85
C VAL A 108 14.23 5.65 19.35
N LEU A 109 13.26 6.09 18.55
CA LEU A 109 13.42 6.14 17.10
C LEU A 109 14.23 7.40 16.73
N PRO A 110 15.40 7.27 16.08
CA PRO A 110 16.12 8.44 15.57
C PRO A 110 15.27 9.21 14.54
N PRO A 111 15.44 10.54 14.43
CA PRO A 111 14.85 11.30 13.33
C PRO A 111 15.27 10.70 11.99
N GLY A 112 14.31 10.54 11.06
CA GLY A 112 14.54 9.87 9.78
C GLY A 112 15.75 10.41 8.98
N LYS A 113 16.02 11.72 9.06
CA LYS A 113 17.16 12.37 8.39
C LYS A 113 18.54 11.89 8.87
N LEU A 114 18.62 11.25 10.03
CA LEU A 114 19.86 10.70 10.60
C LEU A 114 20.03 9.21 10.32
N ILE A 115 19.00 8.55 9.79
CA ILE A 115 19.03 7.13 9.49
C ILE A 115 19.63 6.95 8.10
N LYS A 116 20.65 6.08 8.00
CA LYS A 116 21.19 5.61 6.72
C LYS A 116 20.82 4.14 6.58
N ALA A 117 20.16 3.82 5.48
CA ALA A 117 19.78 2.44 5.15
C ALA A 117 20.47 2.01 3.86
N LEU A 118 20.82 0.73 3.77
CA LEU A 118 21.26 0.07 2.55
C LEU A 118 20.21 -0.99 2.20
N ASP A 119 19.58 -0.81 1.05
CA ASP A 119 18.64 -1.79 0.50
C ASP A 119 19.33 -2.56 -0.64
N ILE A 120 19.37 -3.88 -0.54
CA ILE A 120 20.08 -4.76 -1.47
C ILE A 120 19.05 -5.53 -2.29
N GLY A 121 19.11 -5.38 -3.61
CA GLY A 121 18.14 -6.03 -4.51
C GLY A 121 16.82 -5.25 -4.66
N ILE A 122 16.91 -3.93 -4.79
CA ILE A 122 15.78 -2.99 -4.82
C ILE A 122 14.78 -3.17 -6.00
N GLY A 123 15.14 -3.99 -6.99
CA GLY A 123 14.40 -4.15 -8.25
C GLY A 123 14.30 -2.84 -9.04
N ALA A 124 13.42 -2.77 -10.05
CA ALA A 124 13.20 -1.55 -10.83
C ALA A 124 12.43 -0.45 -10.07
N ASN A 125 12.16 -0.68 -8.79
CA ASN A 125 10.95 -0.20 -8.17
C ASN A 125 11.22 0.61 -6.91
N CYS A 126 12.37 0.37 -6.26
CA CYS A 126 12.86 1.11 -5.09
C CYS A 126 11.72 1.42 -4.10
N VAL A 127 10.84 0.44 -3.85
CA VAL A 127 9.58 0.66 -3.11
C VAL A 127 9.83 0.81 -1.60
N TYR A 128 11.04 0.48 -1.13
CA TYR A 128 11.40 0.58 0.28
C TYR A 128 11.79 1.99 0.76
N PRO A 129 12.44 2.86 -0.04
CA PRO A 129 12.71 4.25 0.37
C PRO A 129 11.54 5.25 0.28
N MET A 130 10.29 4.78 0.17
CA MET A 130 9.11 5.64 -0.03
C MET A 130 8.75 6.52 1.16
#